data_AF-A0A1D1YS76-F1
#
_entry.id   AF-A0A1D1YS76-F1
#
_cell.length_a   1.000
_cell.length_b   1.000
_cell.length_c   1.000
_cell.angle_alpha   90.00
_cell.angle_beta   90.00
_cell.angle_gamma   90.00
#
_symmetry.space_group_name_H-M   'P 1'
#
loop_
_entity.id
_entity.type
_entity.pdbx_description
1 polymer ?
#
loop_
_entity_poly.entity_id
_entity_poly.type
_entity_poly.pdbx_seq_one_letter_code
_entity_poly.pdbx_strand_id
1 'polypeptide(L)'
;PPFQRPPYLSGSLHRLRRCSCTREVSSFFLLPCLMAAPVVDAEYRKEIDKARRGLRALISSKNCAPIMLRLAWHDAGTYDVNTKTGGPNGSIRNEEEFKHGANAGLKIAIDLCETVKAKHPRLTYADLYQLAGVVAVEVTGGPTIDFVPGRRDSLVSPKEGRLPDAKQGAAHLRDVFYRMGLSDKDIVALSGAHTLGRAHPERSGFDGPWTQEPLKFDNSYFLELLAGEKEGLLKLPTDKVLVEDPVFHHYVDLYAKDEDAFFKDYAESHKKLSELGFVPPKSGVKSDANTSAILAQSAVGVAVAAVVVILSYCYEVSRKSK
;
A
#
# COMPACT_ATOMS: atom_id res chain seq x y z
N PRO A 1 -37.58 25.86 -75.55
CA PRO A 1 -36.81 26.76 -76.43
C PRO A 1 -36.06 27.84 -75.62
N PRO A 2 -34.80 28.14 -75.93
CA PRO A 2 -33.72 27.20 -76.31
C PRO A 2 -32.38 27.58 -75.63
N PHE A 3 -31.43 26.67 -75.42
CA PHE A 3 -30.17 26.44 -76.17
C PHE A 3 -29.11 26.10 -75.09
N GLN A 4 -28.07 25.26 -75.22
CA GLN A 4 -27.41 24.55 -76.31
C GLN A 4 -26.46 23.50 -75.66
N ARG A 5 -26.22 22.36 -76.32
CA ARG A 5 -25.08 21.42 -76.12
C ARG A 5 -24.09 21.62 -77.31
N PRO A 6 -22.95 20.89 -77.46
CA PRO A 6 -21.86 20.40 -76.58
C PRO A 6 -20.47 20.83 -77.21
N PRO A 7 -19.28 20.14 -77.16
CA PRO A 7 -19.02 18.73 -77.52
C PRO A 7 -17.92 17.97 -76.72
N TYR A 8 -17.79 16.69 -77.08
CA TYR A 8 -16.84 15.64 -76.71
C TYR A 8 -15.36 15.92 -77.03
N LEU A 9 -14.43 15.31 -76.27
CA LEU A 9 -13.11 14.75 -76.67
C LEU A 9 -12.74 13.67 -75.61
N SER A 10 -12.73 12.36 -75.89
CA SER A 10 -11.72 11.56 -76.62
C SER A 10 -10.45 11.23 -75.82
N GLY A 11 -10.37 9.99 -75.32
CA GLY A 11 -9.17 9.12 -75.34
C GLY A 11 -8.07 9.31 -74.28
N SER A 12 -7.82 8.27 -73.46
CA SER A 12 -6.70 7.33 -73.71
C SER A 12 -6.57 6.28 -72.59
N LEU A 13 -6.34 5.04 -73.01
CA LEU A 13 -6.06 3.89 -72.16
C LEU A 13 -4.70 4.03 -71.46
N HIS A 14 -4.65 3.83 -70.14
CA HIS A 14 -3.46 3.31 -69.48
C HIS A 14 -3.78 2.22 -68.45
N ARG A 15 -3.64 0.98 -68.93
CA ARG A 15 -2.90 -0.13 -68.31
C ARG A 15 -3.20 -0.42 -66.83
N LEU A 16 -4.16 -1.32 -66.63
CA LEU A 16 -4.29 -2.18 -65.45
C LEU A 16 -2.96 -2.87 -65.14
N ARG A 17 -2.31 -2.49 -64.03
CA ARG A 17 -1.42 -3.38 -63.28
C ARG A 17 -2.13 -3.80 -62.00
N ARG A 18 -2.51 -5.08 -61.98
CA ARG A 18 -2.88 -5.81 -60.77
C ARG A 18 -1.72 -5.73 -59.78
N CYS A 19 -1.95 -5.13 -58.62
CA CYS A 19 -1.24 -5.51 -57.40
C CYS A 19 -2.27 -6.10 -56.45
N SER A 20 -2.26 -7.43 -56.37
CA SER A 20 -2.88 -8.17 -55.29
C SER A 20 -2.05 -7.87 -54.04
N CYS A 21 -2.59 -7.07 -53.11
CA CYS A 21 -2.07 -7.02 -51.77
C CYS A 21 -3.18 -7.51 -50.86
N THR A 22 -3.01 -8.75 -50.43
CA THR A 22 -3.82 -9.48 -49.48
C THR A 22 -4.03 -8.66 -48.22
N ARG A 23 -5.28 -8.67 -47.74
CA ARG A 23 -5.65 -8.31 -46.37
C ARG A 23 -4.87 -9.20 -45.41
N GLU A 24 -3.76 -8.72 -44.89
CA GLU A 24 -3.27 -9.19 -43.59
C GLU A 24 -3.90 -8.30 -42.52
N VAL A 25 -5.01 -8.78 -42.00
CA VAL A 25 -5.44 -8.42 -40.65
C VAL A 25 -4.40 -9.06 -39.72
N SER A 26 -3.30 -8.35 -39.49
CA SER A 26 -2.39 -8.66 -38.39
C SER A 26 -3.17 -8.42 -37.10
N SER A 27 -3.78 -9.50 -36.61
CA SER A 27 -4.19 -9.63 -35.22
C SER A 27 -2.91 -9.58 -34.40
N PHE A 28 -2.45 -8.35 -34.11
CA PHE A 28 -1.54 -8.10 -33.01
C PHE A 28 -2.32 -8.48 -31.75
N PHE A 29 -2.20 -9.74 -31.35
CA PHE A 29 -2.32 -10.09 -29.94
C PHE A 29 -1.29 -9.23 -29.22
N LEU A 30 -1.75 -8.11 -28.65
CA LEU A 30 -1.01 -7.36 -27.66
C LEU A 30 -0.81 -8.31 -26.48
N LEU A 31 0.31 -9.05 -26.49
CA LEU A 31 0.86 -9.60 -25.27
C LEU A 31 0.99 -8.40 -24.33
N PRO A 32 0.40 -8.41 -23.11
CA PRO A 32 0.61 -7.34 -22.18
C PRO A 32 2.11 -7.21 -21.99
N CYS A 33 2.66 -6.06 -22.37
CA CYS A 33 4.08 -5.80 -22.25
C CYS A 33 4.42 -5.82 -20.75
N LEU A 34 4.86 -6.98 -20.25
CA LEU A 34 5.30 -7.12 -18.88
C LEU A 34 6.49 -6.18 -18.68
N MET A 35 6.28 -5.02 -18.04
CA MET A 35 7.35 -4.13 -17.59
C MET A 35 8.36 -4.97 -16.80
N ALA A 36 9.66 -4.91 -17.09
CA ALA A 36 10.63 -5.72 -16.35
C ALA A 36 10.64 -5.34 -14.85
N ALA A 37 10.93 -6.30 -13.97
CA ALA A 37 11.14 -6.00 -12.55
C ALA A 37 12.36 -5.09 -12.41
N PRO A 38 12.37 -4.15 -11.45
CA PRO A 38 13.50 -3.25 -11.27
C PRO A 38 14.74 -4.04 -10.82
N VAL A 39 15.91 -3.62 -11.31
CA VAL A 39 17.19 -4.08 -10.75
C VAL A 39 17.43 -3.36 -9.42
N VAL A 40 17.38 -4.13 -8.33
CA VAL A 40 17.56 -3.63 -6.96
C VAL A 40 19.05 -3.57 -6.60
N ASP A 41 19.76 -2.63 -7.21
CA ASP A 41 21.16 -2.32 -6.88
C ASP A 41 21.29 -1.32 -5.71
N ALA A 42 22.53 -0.95 -5.37
CA ALA A 42 22.81 -0.01 -4.29
C ALA A 42 22.15 1.37 -4.48
N GLU A 43 22.03 1.85 -5.71
CA GLU A 43 21.42 3.15 -5.97
C GLU A 43 19.88 3.06 -5.91
N TYR A 44 19.26 1.94 -6.31
CA TYR A 44 17.83 1.72 -6.08
C TYR A 44 17.50 1.73 -4.57
N ARG A 45 18.32 1.06 -3.75
CA ARG A 45 18.17 1.08 -2.28
C ARG A 45 18.30 2.48 -1.70
N LYS A 46 19.27 3.26 -2.20
CA LYS A 46 19.45 4.67 -1.81
C LYS A 46 18.24 5.52 -2.21
N GLU A 47 17.63 5.27 -3.37
CA GLU A 47 16.38 5.92 -3.78
C GLU A 47 15.22 5.56 -2.85
N ILE A 48 15.09 4.30 -2.44
CA ILE A 48 14.11 3.88 -1.41
C ILE A 48 14.31 4.66 -0.12
N ASP A 49 15.55 4.79 0.37
CA ASP A 49 15.84 5.53 1.61
C ASP A 49 15.49 7.02 1.50
N LYS A 50 15.78 7.65 0.34
CA LYS A 50 15.39 9.03 0.08
C LYS A 50 13.87 9.18 0.01
N ALA A 51 13.18 8.29 -0.70
CA ALA A 51 11.73 8.30 -0.80
C ALA A 51 11.06 8.06 0.56
N ARG A 52 11.59 7.16 1.40
CA ARG A 52 11.12 6.95 2.78
C ARG A 52 11.16 8.24 3.59
N ARG A 53 12.25 9.02 3.51
CA ARG A 53 12.34 10.34 4.16
C ARG A 53 11.34 11.34 3.58
N GLY A 54 11.18 11.36 2.26
CA GLY A 54 10.19 12.19 1.58
C GLY A 54 8.75 11.87 2.01
N LEU A 55 8.41 10.59 2.10
CA LEU A 55 7.13 10.09 2.58
C LEU A 55 6.91 10.44 4.05
N ARG A 56 7.91 10.27 4.94
CA ARG A 56 7.77 10.68 6.35
C ARG A 56 7.40 12.16 6.47
N ALA A 57 8.13 13.04 5.76
CA ALA A 57 7.84 14.48 5.77
C ALA A 57 6.46 14.81 5.18
N LEU A 58 6.08 14.18 4.07
CA LEU A 58 4.77 14.37 3.44
C LEU A 58 3.64 13.93 4.37
N ILE A 59 3.75 12.72 4.93
CA ILE A 59 2.70 12.09 5.73
C ILE A 59 2.47 12.86 7.03
N SER A 60 3.54 13.21 7.74
CA SER A 60 3.43 13.99 8.98
C SER A 60 2.94 15.42 8.73
N SER A 61 3.36 16.08 7.64
CA SER A 61 2.91 17.46 7.37
C SER A 61 1.47 17.57 6.89
N LYS A 62 0.93 16.52 6.26
CA LYS A 62 -0.43 16.49 5.71
C LYS A 62 -1.42 15.72 6.58
N ASN A 63 -0.97 15.10 7.67
CA ASN A 63 -1.79 14.18 8.49
C ASN A 63 -2.51 13.13 7.64
N CYS A 64 -1.82 12.58 6.64
CA CYS A 64 -2.42 11.69 5.65
C CYS A 64 -2.00 10.22 5.82
N ALA A 65 -1.48 9.84 7.00
CA ALA A 65 -1.11 8.46 7.29
C ALA A 65 -2.27 7.47 7.04
N PRO A 66 -3.51 7.73 7.48
CA PRO A 66 -4.59 6.76 7.29
C PRO A 66 -4.92 6.50 5.81
N ILE A 67 -4.90 7.54 4.95
CA ILE A 67 -5.19 7.35 3.52
C ILE A 67 -4.02 6.70 2.76
N MET A 68 -2.78 6.90 3.23
CA MET A 68 -1.60 6.20 2.67
C MET A 68 -1.60 4.72 3.05
N LEU A 69 -1.97 4.40 4.29
CA LEU A 69 -2.17 3.02 4.72
C LEU A 69 -3.30 2.34 3.93
N ARG A 70 -4.42 3.03 3.74
CA ARG A 70 -5.52 2.56 2.89
C ARG A 70 -5.08 2.35 1.44
N LEU A 71 -4.29 3.25 0.86
CA LEU A 71 -3.75 3.10 -0.50
C LEU A 71 -2.94 1.80 -0.62
N ALA A 72 -2.02 1.54 0.30
CA ALA A 72 -1.20 0.33 0.31
C ALA A 72 -2.04 -0.94 0.50
N TRP A 73 -3.01 -0.92 1.42
CA TRP A 73 -3.98 -2.00 1.63
C TRP A 73 -4.77 -2.32 0.36
N HIS A 74 -5.34 -1.31 -0.30
CA HIS A 74 -6.17 -1.50 -1.48
C HIS A 74 -5.39 -1.98 -2.70
N ASP A 75 -4.14 -1.53 -2.89
CA ASP A 75 -3.26 -2.04 -3.95
C ASP A 75 -2.95 -3.54 -3.73
N ALA A 76 -2.63 -3.92 -2.48
CA ALA A 76 -2.29 -5.31 -2.13
C ALA A 76 -3.50 -6.26 -2.10
N GLY A 77 -4.64 -5.80 -1.58
CA GLY A 77 -5.81 -6.63 -1.25
C GLY A 77 -6.54 -7.23 -2.45
N THR A 78 -6.15 -6.88 -3.67
CA THR A 78 -6.70 -7.42 -4.92
C THR A 78 -6.08 -8.75 -5.33
N TYR A 79 -5.04 -9.22 -4.61
CA TYR A 79 -4.34 -10.45 -4.95
C TYR A 79 -5.26 -11.69 -4.85
N ASP A 80 -5.03 -12.62 -5.76
CA ASP A 80 -5.65 -13.93 -5.80
C ASP A 80 -4.58 -15.01 -5.94
N VAL A 81 -4.46 -15.85 -4.92
CA VAL A 81 -3.48 -16.94 -4.83
C VAL A 81 -3.67 -18.00 -5.92
N ASN A 82 -4.88 -18.20 -6.43
CA ASN A 82 -5.17 -19.23 -7.43
C ASN A 82 -4.80 -18.76 -8.83
N THR A 83 -5.17 -17.53 -9.17
CA THR A 83 -4.91 -16.96 -10.50
C THR A 83 -3.57 -16.22 -10.61
N LYS A 84 -2.91 -15.93 -9.46
CA LYS A 84 -1.69 -15.11 -9.37
C LYS A 84 -1.86 -13.73 -10.02
N THR A 85 -3.05 -13.13 -9.87
CA THR A 85 -3.39 -11.81 -10.43
C THR A 85 -3.71 -10.81 -9.33
N GLY A 86 -3.57 -9.51 -9.63
CA GLY A 86 -3.72 -8.43 -8.65
C GLY A 86 -2.50 -8.34 -7.73
N GLY A 87 -2.69 -7.71 -6.56
CA GLY A 87 -1.64 -7.55 -5.55
C GLY A 87 -0.86 -6.23 -5.67
N PRO A 88 0.12 -6.04 -4.77
CA PRO A 88 0.87 -4.80 -4.56
C PRO A 88 1.82 -4.52 -5.73
N ASN A 89 1.26 -4.14 -6.87
CA ASN A 89 1.96 -3.96 -8.14
C ASN A 89 1.72 -2.55 -8.71
N GLY A 90 1.17 -1.63 -7.89
CA GLY A 90 0.92 -0.25 -8.24
C GLY A 90 -0.22 -0.06 -9.25
N SER A 91 -0.93 -1.10 -9.69
CA SER A 91 -2.01 -0.98 -10.67
C SER A 91 -3.13 -0.06 -10.21
N ILE A 92 -3.27 0.17 -8.90
CA ILE A 92 -4.28 1.08 -8.36
C ILE A 92 -4.20 2.50 -8.93
N ARG A 93 -3.05 2.91 -9.51
CA ARG A 93 -2.90 4.20 -10.20
C ARG A 93 -3.59 4.27 -11.57
N ASN A 94 -3.96 3.13 -12.14
CA ASN A 94 -4.63 3.05 -13.42
C ASN A 94 -6.06 3.61 -13.27
N GLU A 95 -6.53 4.34 -14.29
CA GLU A 95 -7.84 5.01 -14.25
C GLU A 95 -9.00 4.04 -14.07
N GLU A 96 -8.91 2.84 -14.62
CA GLU A 96 -9.86 1.76 -14.39
C GLU A 96 -9.96 1.41 -12.89
N GLU A 97 -8.81 1.22 -12.22
CA GLU A 97 -8.78 0.70 -10.87
C GLU A 97 -9.10 1.75 -9.79
N PHE A 98 -8.54 2.97 -9.85
CA PHE A 98 -8.89 3.97 -8.84
C PHE A 98 -10.35 4.44 -8.93
N LYS A 99 -11.05 4.14 -10.03
CA LYS A 99 -12.49 4.39 -10.20
C LYS A 99 -13.39 3.28 -9.67
N HIS A 100 -12.85 2.12 -9.28
CA HIS A 100 -13.63 1.12 -8.55
C HIS A 100 -14.27 1.74 -7.30
N GLY A 101 -15.51 1.37 -6.99
CA GLY A 101 -16.29 1.94 -5.89
C GLY A 101 -15.57 1.82 -4.54
N ALA A 102 -14.97 0.66 -4.26
CA ALA A 102 -14.17 0.45 -3.04
C ALA A 102 -12.94 1.38 -2.94
N ASN A 103 -12.44 1.90 -4.06
CA ASN A 103 -11.27 2.77 -4.14
C ASN A 103 -11.63 4.27 -4.10
N ALA A 104 -12.90 4.63 -3.89
CA ALA A 104 -13.35 6.01 -3.81
C ALA A 104 -12.46 6.86 -2.88
N GLY A 105 -11.96 7.99 -3.41
CA GLY A 105 -11.04 8.91 -2.72
C GLY A 105 -9.55 8.56 -2.80
N LEU A 106 -9.13 7.37 -3.26
CA LEU A 106 -7.71 6.99 -3.28
C LEU A 106 -6.87 7.74 -4.31
N LYS A 107 -7.51 8.36 -5.32
CA LYS A 107 -6.83 9.28 -6.23
C LYS A 107 -6.09 10.42 -5.49
N ILE A 108 -6.62 10.87 -4.34
CA ILE A 108 -5.96 11.86 -3.49
C ILE A 108 -4.61 11.34 -2.97
N ALA A 109 -4.57 10.10 -2.47
CA ALA A 109 -3.34 9.49 -1.97
C ALA A 109 -2.33 9.21 -3.10
N ILE A 110 -2.82 8.79 -4.27
CA ILE A 110 -2.01 8.62 -5.49
C ILE A 110 -1.34 9.97 -5.86
N ASP A 111 -2.11 11.06 -5.92
CA ASP A 111 -1.59 12.40 -6.26
C ASP A 111 -0.60 12.93 -5.23
N LEU A 112 -0.82 12.64 -3.95
CA LEU A 112 0.16 12.94 -2.90
C LEU A 112 1.46 12.15 -3.12
N CYS A 113 1.38 10.86 -3.45
CA CYS A 113 2.55 10.04 -3.77
C CYS A 113 3.30 10.52 -5.01
N GLU A 114 2.61 11.08 -6.03
CA GLU A 114 3.28 11.66 -7.21
C GLU A 114 4.31 12.74 -6.84
N THR A 115 4.06 13.52 -5.77
CA THR A 115 5.00 14.56 -5.31
C THR A 115 6.34 14.00 -4.83
N VAL A 116 6.34 12.76 -4.33
CA VAL A 116 7.55 12.02 -3.96
C VAL A 116 8.09 11.28 -5.19
N LYS A 117 7.23 10.62 -5.97
CA LYS A 117 7.60 9.90 -7.19
C LYS A 117 8.38 10.76 -8.17
N ALA A 118 7.97 12.02 -8.37
CA ALA A 118 8.60 12.95 -9.30
C ALA A 118 10.09 13.19 -8.99
N LYS A 119 10.47 13.07 -7.71
CA LYS A 119 11.87 13.20 -7.25
C LYS A 119 12.66 11.90 -7.35
N HIS A 120 11.96 10.78 -7.53
CA HIS A 120 12.50 9.41 -7.53
C HIS A 120 11.98 8.63 -8.76
N PRO A 121 12.30 9.08 -9.99
CA PRO A 121 11.76 8.51 -11.22
C PRO A 121 12.10 7.03 -11.39
N ARG A 122 13.21 6.58 -10.78
CA ARG A 122 13.69 5.20 -10.83
C ARG A 122 12.85 4.21 -9.99
N LEU A 123 12.21 4.68 -8.91
CA LEU A 123 11.37 3.81 -8.09
C LEU A 123 10.11 3.40 -8.84
N THR A 124 9.69 2.14 -8.66
CA THR A 124 8.38 1.69 -9.12
C THR A 124 7.28 2.30 -8.24
N TYR A 125 6.11 2.51 -8.82
CA TYR A 125 4.92 2.90 -8.06
C TYR A 125 4.54 1.83 -7.03
N ALA A 126 4.68 0.57 -7.39
CA ALA A 126 4.44 -0.57 -6.51
C ALA A 126 5.27 -0.51 -5.22
N ASP A 127 6.58 -0.27 -5.32
CA ASP A 127 7.42 -0.10 -4.13
C ASP A 127 7.07 1.20 -3.37
N LEU A 128 6.77 2.29 -4.09
CA LEU A 128 6.44 3.57 -3.46
C LEU A 128 5.16 3.49 -2.60
N TYR A 129 4.09 2.86 -3.10
CA TYR A 129 2.82 2.76 -2.39
C TYR A 129 2.92 1.85 -1.17
N GLN A 130 3.60 0.71 -1.28
CA GLN A 130 3.84 -0.16 -0.12
C GLN A 130 4.77 0.50 0.90
N LEU A 131 5.78 1.24 0.46
CA LEU A 131 6.62 2.05 1.34
C LEU A 131 5.81 3.15 2.05
N ALA A 132 4.85 3.78 1.37
CA ALA A 132 3.95 4.77 1.96
C ALA A 132 3.08 4.17 3.07
N GLY A 133 2.57 2.94 2.89
CA GLY A 133 1.85 2.21 3.94
C GLY A 133 2.70 1.89 5.16
N VAL A 134 3.92 1.39 4.95
CA VAL A 134 4.88 1.12 6.03
C VAL A 134 5.23 2.40 6.79
N VAL A 135 5.54 3.48 6.07
CA VAL A 135 5.87 4.78 6.67
C VAL A 135 4.67 5.35 7.42
N ALA A 136 3.46 5.19 6.90
CA ALA A 136 2.24 5.66 7.56
C ALA A 136 2.08 5.07 8.96
N VAL A 137 2.27 3.74 9.10
CA VAL A 137 2.22 3.05 10.40
C VAL A 137 3.33 3.57 11.33
N GLU A 138 4.56 3.70 10.82
CA GLU A 138 5.73 4.10 11.60
C GLU A 138 5.59 5.52 12.17
N VAL A 139 5.17 6.50 11.35
CA VAL A 139 5.08 7.91 11.81
C VAL A 139 3.93 8.16 12.78
N THR A 140 2.97 7.25 12.85
CA THR A 140 1.85 7.29 13.81
C THR A 140 2.15 6.52 15.10
N GLY A 141 3.36 5.99 15.27
CA GLY A 141 3.78 5.28 16.49
C GLY A 141 3.59 3.76 16.47
N GLY A 142 3.23 3.18 15.32
CA GLY A 142 3.01 1.74 15.18
C GLY A 142 4.31 0.94 15.05
N PRO A 143 4.20 -0.38 14.84
CA PRO A 143 5.36 -1.26 14.80
C PRO A 143 6.24 -1.03 13.57
N THR A 144 7.52 -1.40 13.69
CA THR A 144 8.43 -1.44 12.54
C THR A 144 8.09 -2.62 11.64
N ILE A 145 7.75 -2.34 10.38
CA ILE A 145 7.51 -3.35 9.35
C ILE A 145 8.72 -3.41 8.41
N ASP A 146 9.30 -4.61 8.27
CA ASP A 146 10.41 -4.84 7.36
C ASP A 146 9.97 -4.71 5.89
N PHE A 147 10.58 -3.78 5.16
CA PHE A 147 10.25 -3.46 3.78
C PHE A 147 11.31 -4.01 2.82
N VAL A 148 10.88 -4.87 1.89
CA VAL A 148 11.73 -5.42 0.83
C VAL A 148 11.37 -4.76 -0.51
N PRO A 149 12.31 -4.03 -1.16
CA PRO A 149 12.06 -3.45 -2.48
C PRO A 149 12.19 -4.47 -3.62
N GLY A 150 11.63 -4.13 -4.77
CA GLY A 150 11.75 -4.91 -6.00
C GLY A 150 10.42 -5.18 -6.71
N ARG A 151 9.30 -4.62 -6.22
CA ARG A 151 8.00 -4.80 -6.85
C ARG A 151 7.99 -4.16 -8.24
N ARG A 152 7.26 -4.80 -9.14
CA ARG A 152 7.12 -4.39 -10.53
C ARG A 152 5.80 -3.65 -10.70
N ASP A 153 5.84 -2.57 -11.48
CA ASP A 153 4.62 -1.87 -11.88
C ASP A 153 3.81 -2.71 -12.88
N SER A 154 2.52 -2.88 -12.59
CA SER A 154 1.55 -3.43 -13.53
C SER A 154 0.87 -2.30 -14.30
N LEU A 155 0.55 -2.57 -15.57
CA LEU A 155 -0.36 -1.77 -16.40
C LEU A 155 -1.76 -2.40 -16.50
N VAL A 156 -1.93 -3.58 -15.90
CA VAL A 156 -3.18 -4.33 -15.92
C VAL A 156 -3.82 -4.23 -14.55
N SER A 157 -5.04 -3.70 -14.53
CA SER A 157 -5.90 -3.61 -13.36
C SER A 157 -6.58 -4.98 -13.09
N PRO A 158 -6.70 -5.43 -11.85
CA PRO A 158 -7.58 -6.54 -11.50
C PRO A 158 -9.04 -6.12 -11.71
N LYS A 159 -9.94 -7.09 -11.93
CA LYS A 159 -11.38 -6.80 -11.95
C LYS A 159 -11.85 -6.32 -10.58
N GLU A 160 -12.81 -5.39 -10.59
CA GLU A 160 -13.50 -4.93 -9.40
C GLU A 160 -14.15 -6.07 -8.61
N GLY A 161 -14.37 -5.87 -7.30
CA GLY A 161 -15.11 -6.78 -6.43
C GLY A 161 -14.25 -7.72 -5.60
N ARG A 162 -12.92 -7.55 -5.60
CA ARG A 162 -12.00 -8.38 -4.80
C ARG A 162 -11.80 -7.88 -3.36
N LEU A 163 -12.04 -6.61 -3.10
CA LEU A 163 -11.87 -6.01 -1.77
C LEU A 163 -13.07 -6.34 -0.86
N PRO A 164 -12.88 -6.38 0.48
CA PRO A 164 -13.96 -6.72 1.40
C PRO A 164 -15.09 -5.69 1.38
N ASP A 165 -16.31 -6.17 1.63
CA ASP A 165 -17.51 -5.33 1.74
C ASP A 165 -17.79 -5.13 3.22
N ALA A 166 -17.74 -3.88 3.67
CA ALA A 166 -17.94 -3.47 5.06
C ALA A 166 -19.29 -3.91 5.66
N LYS A 167 -20.27 -4.27 4.82
CA LYS A 167 -21.62 -4.69 5.25
C LYS A 167 -21.75 -6.19 5.49
N GLN A 168 -20.74 -6.98 5.17
CA GLN A 168 -20.79 -8.44 5.28
C GLN A 168 -20.15 -8.95 6.58
N GLY A 169 -20.22 -10.27 6.79
CA GLY A 169 -19.78 -10.91 8.04
C GLY A 169 -18.51 -11.76 7.92
N ALA A 170 -18.28 -12.59 8.93
CA ALA A 170 -17.05 -13.38 9.08
C ALA A 170 -16.75 -14.32 7.90
N ALA A 171 -17.77 -14.96 7.31
CA ALA A 171 -17.59 -15.82 6.14
C ALA A 171 -17.01 -15.05 4.95
N HIS A 172 -17.51 -13.83 4.69
CA HIS A 172 -16.99 -12.96 3.63
C HIS A 172 -15.56 -12.52 3.89
N LEU A 173 -15.22 -12.18 5.14
CA LEU A 173 -13.83 -11.86 5.51
C LEU A 173 -12.90 -13.04 5.22
N ARG A 174 -13.30 -14.27 5.59
CA ARG A 174 -12.52 -15.47 5.26
C ARG A 174 -12.41 -15.68 3.75
N ASP A 175 -13.50 -15.58 3.00
CA ASP A 175 -13.48 -15.73 1.54
C ASP A 175 -12.49 -14.75 0.87
N VAL A 176 -12.50 -13.49 1.31
CA VAL A 176 -11.63 -12.45 0.77
C VAL A 176 -10.17 -12.65 1.17
N PHE A 177 -9.88 -12.85 2.46
CA PHE A 177 -8.51 -12.93 2.95
C PHE A 177 -7.87 -14.30 2.66
N TYR A 178 -8.63 -15.39 2.65
CA TYR A 178 -8.10 -16.70 2.29
C TYR A 178 -7.77 -16.77 0.79
N ARG A 179 -8.52 -16.06 -0.06
CA ARG A 179 -8.14 -15.85 -1.47
C ARG A 179 -6.79 -15.12 -1.59
N MET A 180 -6.46 -14.24 -0.65
CA MET A 180 -5.13 -13.63 -0.58
C MET A 180 -4.05 -14.59 -0.06
N GLY A 181 -4.44 -15.67 0.63
CA GLY A 181 -3.54 -16.58 1.34
C GLY A 181 -3.22 -16.15 2.77
N LEU A 182 -4.08 -15.32 3.37
CA LEU A 182 -3.97 -14.83 4.75
C LEU A 182 -4.85 -15.65 5.69
N SER A 183 -4.47 -15.73 6.96
CA SER A 183 -5.13 -16.51 8.01
C SER A 183 -6.11 -15.70 8.87
N ASP A 184 -6.86 -16.35 9.75
CA ASP A 184 -7.75 -15.67 10.72
C ASP A 184 -7.00 -14.68 11.63
N LYS A 185 -5.76 -15.02 12.02
CA LYS A 185 -4.88 -14.10 12.76
C LYS A 185 -4.60 -12.84 11.94
N ASP A 186 -4.28 -13.02 10.65
CA ASP A 186 -3.94 -11.92 9.77
C ASP A 186 -5.17 -11.03 9.53
N ILE A 187 -6.39 -11.59 9.43
CA ILE A 187 -7.65 -10.84 9.35
C ILE A 187 -7.78 -9.89 10.55
N VAL A 188 -7.72 -10.42 11.77
CA VAL A 188 -7.97 -9.61 12.98
C VAL A 188 -6.85 -8.60 13.21
N ALA A 189 -5.58 -8.99 13.00
CA ALA A 189 -4.46 -8.08 13.12
C ALA A 189 -4.59 -6.93 12.11
N LEU A 190 -4.82 -7.22 10.83
CA LEU A 190 -4.94 -6.20 9.79
C LEU A 190 -6.16 -5.29 9.97
N SER A 191 -7.28 -5.80 10.49
CA SER A 191 -8.42 -4.95 10.89
C SER A 191 -8.03 -3.90 11.94
N GLY A 192 -7.03 -4.17 12.77
CA GLY A 192 -6.46 -3.20 13.70
C GLY A 192 -5.93 -1.91 13.05
N ALA A 193 -5.68 -1.91 11.73
CA ALA A 193 -5.35 -0.68 10.98
C ALA A 193 -6.43 0.40 11.08
N HIS A 194 -7.70 0.02 11.34
CA HIS A 194 -8.80 0.95 11.59
C HIS A 194 -8.59 1.79 12.86
N THR A 195 -7.60 1.48 13.71
CA THR A 195 -7.13 2.39 14.77
C THR A 195 -6.77 3.77 14.22
N LEU A 196 -6.36 3.83 12.94
CA LEU A 196 -6.11 5.05 12.20
C LEU A 196 -7.30 5.46 11.31
N GLY A 197 -7.57 6.76 11.31
CA GLY A 197 -8.44 7.42 10.34
C GLY A 197 -9.92 7.35 10.66
N ARG A 198 -10.72 7.48 9.59
CA ARG A 198 -12.18 7.55 9.65
C ARG A 198 -12.83 7.17 8.33
N ALA A 199 -14.08 6.73 8.40
CA ALA A 199 -14.94 6.65 7.23
C ALA A 199 -15.46 8.05 6.83
N HIS A 200 -15.86 8.15 5.57
CA HIS A 200 -16.38 9.38 4.99
C HIS A 200 -17.63 9.05 4.13
N PRO A 201 -18.77 9.74 4.34
CA PRO A 201 -20.03 9.43 3.66
C PRO A 201 -19.90 9.43 2.14
N GLU A 202 -19.15 10.38 1.57
CA GLU A 202 -18.98 10.53 0.13
C GLU A 202 -18.11 9.45 -0.51
N ARG A 203 -17.46 8.59 0.29
CA ARG A 203 -16.59 7.51 -0.19
C ARG A 203 -17.22 6.14 0.01
N SER A 204 -17.60 5.81 1.25
CA SER A 204 -18.11 4.49 1.61
C SER A 204 -19.57 4.49 2.05
N GLY A 205 -20.18 5.66 2.26
CA GLY A 205 -21.50 5.80 2.88
C GLY A 205 -21.50 5.66 4.41
N PHE A 206 -20.36 5.36 5.03
CA PHE A 206 -20.19 5.35 6.48
C PHE A 206 -19.49 6.64 6.95
N ASP A 207 -19.68 7.02 8.21
CA ASP A 207 -19.08 8.22 8.80
C ASP A 207 -18.46 7.94 10.17
N GLY A 208 -17.39 8.66 10.49
CA GLY A 208 -16.79 8.69 11.81
C GLY A 208 -15.47 7.90 11.92
N PRO A 209 -14.63 8.25 12.91
CA PRO A 209 -13.43 7.50 13.26
C PRO A 209 -13.78 6.25 14.09
N TRP A 210 -12.90 5.25 14.09
CA TRP A 210 -13.04 4.09 14.99
C TRP A 210 -12.50 4.36 16.39
N THR A 211 -11.59 5.33 16.53
CA THR A 211 -10.90 5.67 17.77
C THR A 211 -10.99 7.16 18.06
N GLN A 212 -10.74 7.53 19.32
CA GLN A 212 -10.72 8.94 19.73
C GLN A 212 -9.51 9.70 19.18
N GLU A 213 -8.39 9.00 18.91
CA GLU A 213 -7.14 9.55 18.40
C GLU A 213 -6.80 8.95 17.02
N PRO A 214 -7.48 9.34 15.93
CA PRO A 214 -7.39 8.67 14.62
C PRO A 214 -6.04 8.86 13.88
N LEU A 215 -5.04 9.46 14.52
CA LEU A 215 -3.67 9.63 13.99
C LEU A 215 -2.62 8.95 14.87
N LYS A 216 -3.05 8.15 15.85
CA LYS A 216 -2.18 7.38 16.75
C LYS A 216 -2.40 5.89 16.46
N PHE A 217 -1.32 5.19 16.14
CA PHE A 217 -1.38 3.74 15.92
C PHE A 217 -1.14 3.04 17.24
N ASP A 218 -2.21 2.57 17.85
CA ASP A 218 -2.22 1.84 19.11
C ASP A 218 -3.33 0.77 19.09
N ASN A 219 -3.51 0.01 20.18
CA ASN A 219 -4.54 -1.02 20.26
C ASN A 219 -5.96 -0.50 20.57
N SER A 220 -6.21 0.81 20.52
CA SER A 220 -7.52 1.41 20.88
C SER A 220 -8.68 0.89 20.04
N TYR A 221 -8.44 0.50 18.78
CA TYR A 221 -9.46 -0.15 17.95
C TYR A 221 -10.09 -1.36 18.65
N PHE A 222 -9.28 -2.25 19.24
CA PHE A 222 -9.78 -3.45 19.90
C PHE A 222 -10.46 -3.13 21.24
N LEU A 223 -9.92 -2.16 21.98
CA LEU A 223 -10.53 -1.67 23.22
C LEU A 223 -11.93 -1.10 22.97
N GLU A 224 -12.04 -0.19 21.99
CA GLU A 224 -13.32 0.42 21.63
C GLU A 224 -14.26 -0.65 21.05
N LEU A 225 -13.76 -1.64 20.30
CA LEU A 225 -14.56 -2.73 19.76
C LEU A 225 -15.24 -3.57 20.88
N LEU A 226 -14.50 -3.96 21.91
CA LEU A 226 -15.01 -4.69 23.07
C LEU A 226 -15.94 -3.85 23.96
N ALA A 227 -15.75 -2.53 24.00
CA ALA A 227 -16.56 -1.62 24.82
C ALA A 227 -18.01 -1.42 24.34
N GLY A 228 -18.39 -1.94 23.17
CA GLY A 228 -19.73 -1.75 22.60
C GLY A 228 -19.93 -0.40 21.91
N GLU A 229 -21.16 -0.08 21.49
CA GLU A 229 -21.43 1.15 20.73
C GLU A 229 -21.17 2.41 21.58
N LYS A 230 -20.51 3.41 20.98
CA LYS A 230 -20.17 4.68 21.64
C LYS A 230 -20.45 5.83 20.69
N GLU A 231 -21.14 6.85 21.19
CA GLU A 231 -21.47 8.04 20.40
C GLU A 231 -20.21 8.68 19.82
N GLY A 232 -20.24 9.00 18.52
CA GLY A 232 -19.13 9.61 17.79
C GLY A 232 -18.06 8.64 17.27
N LEU A 233 -18.11 7.35 17.63
CA LEU A 233 -17.22 6.32 17.07
C LEU A 233 -17.97 5.40 16.10
N LEU A 234 -17.24 4.92 15.09
CA LEU A 234 -17.74 4.01 14.07
C LEU A 234 -17.39 2.56 14.40
N LYS A 235 -18.34 1.66 14.13
CA LYS A 235 -18.11 0.22 13.99
C LYS A 235 -18.83 -0.27 12.75
N LEU A 236 -18.08 -0.73 11.76
CA LEU A 236 -18.66 -1.38 10.59
C LEU A 236 -19.22 -2.74 10.98
N PRO A 237 -20.21 -3.28 10.23
CA PRO A 237 -20.62 -4.67 10.37
C PRO A 237 -19.43 -5.66 10.34
N THR A 238 -18.45 -5.44 9.47
CA THR A 238 -17.22 -6.26 9.43
C THR A 238 -16.33 -6.12 10.66
N ASP A 239 -16.39 -5.02 11.41
CA ASP A 239 -15.66 -4.89 12.68
C ASP A 239 -16.38 -5.68 13.78
N LYS A 240 -17.71 -5.57 13.84
CA LYS A 240 -18.55 -6.23 14.86
C LYS A 240 -18.41 -7.75 14.83
N VAL A 241 -18.36 -8.33 13.62
CA VAL A 241 -18.20 -9.78 13.48
C VAL A 241 -16.89 -10.33 14.03
N LEU A 242 -15.87 -9.48 14.26
CA LEU A 242 -14.63 -9.92 14.91
C LEU A 242 -14.83 -10.27 16.39
N VAL A 243 -15.86 -9.71 17.03
CA VAL A 243 -16.25 -10.04 18.41
C VAL A 243 -17.25 -11.21 18.43
N GLU A 244 -18.06 -11.35 17.39
CA GLU A 244 -19.10 -12.39 17.32
C GLU A 244 -18.55 -13.76 16.93
N ASP A 245 -17.52 -13.82 16.07
CA ASP A 245 -16.88 -15.06 15.65
C ASP A 245 -15.90 -15.56 16.74
N PRO A 246 -16.03 -16.81 17.24
CA PRO A 246 -15.20 -17.30 18.34
C PRO A 246 -13.69 -17.32 18.05
N VAL A 247 -13.29 -17.55 16.80
CA VAL A 247 -11.87 -17.59 16.43
C VAL A 247 -11.31 -16.17 16.35
N PHE A 248 -12.07 -15.24 15.77
CA PHE A 248 -11.66 -13.83 15.73
C PHE A 248 -11.65 -13.21 17.13
N HIS A 249 -12.66 -13.49 17.96
CA HIS A 249 -12.79 -12.94 19.30
C HIS A 249 -11.57 -13.25 20.17
N HIS A 250 -10.99 -14.45 20.02
CA HIS A 250 -9.75 -14.81 20.70
C HIS A 250 -8.62 -13.81 20.44
N TYR A 251 -8.43 -13.39 19.18
CA TYR A 251 -7.40 -12.41 18.82
C TYR A 251 -7.79 -10.98 19.23
N VAL A 252 -9.07 -10.60 19.13
CA VAL A 252 -9.55 -9.30 19.63
C VAL A 252 -9.25 -9.15 21.12
N ASP A 253 -9.56 -10.18 21.92
CA ASP A 253 -9.26 -10.22 23.35
C ASP A 253 -7.77 -10.13 23.64
N LEU A 254 -6.93 -10.82 22.85
CA LEU A 254 -5.48 -10.78 22.98
C LEU A 254 -4.96 -9.36 22.73
N TYR A 255 -5.31 -8.78 21.60
CA TYR A 255 -4.80 -7.47 21.18
C TYR A 255 -5.30 -6.32 22.04
N ALA A 256 -6.52 -6.42 22.59
CA ALA A 256 -7.04 -5.46 23.55
C ALA A 256 -6.25 -5.49 24.88
N LYS A 257 -5.76 -6.66 25.31
CA LYS A 257 -5.02 -6.83 26.57
C LYS A 257 -3.51 -6.57 26.42
N ASP A 258 -2.97 -6.80 25.24
CA ASP A 258 -1.53 -6.77 24.96
C ASP A 258 -1.26 -6.08 23.61
N GLU A 259 -0.86 -4.80 23.69
CA GLU A 259 -0.49 -4.00 22.52
C GLU A 259 0.78 -4.52 21.84
N ASP A 260 1.73 -5.09 22.59
CA ASP A 260 2.96 -5.63 22.01
C ASP A 260 2.64 -6.88 21.16
N ALA A 261 1.71 -7.72 21.63
CA ALA A 261 1.20 -8.85 20.85
C ALA A 261 0.50 -8.37 19.56
N PHE A 262 -0.34 -7.33 19.65
CA PHE A 262 -0.94 -6.70 18.48
C PHE A 262 0.12 -6.18 17.51
N PHE A 263 1.11 -5.43 17.99
CA PHE A 263 2.14 -4.81 17.17
C PHE A 263 2.99 -5.86 16.45
N LYS A 264 3.33 -6.95 17.13
CA LYS A 264 4.05 -8.07 16.53
C LYS A 264 3.22 -8.72 15.41
N ASP A 265 1.98 -9.11 15.70
CA ASP A 265 1.14 -9.80 14.73
C ASP A 265 0.72 -8.88 13.58
N TYR A 266 0.52 -7.58 13.83
CA TYR A 266 0.29 -6.58 12.81
C TYR A 266 1.50 -6.43 11.87
N ALA A 267 2.71 -6.35 12.41
CA ALA A 267 3.92 -6.23 11.59
C ALA A 267 4.11 -7.46 10.67
N GLU A 268 3.90 -8.66 11.22
CA GLU A 268 3.95 -9.90 10.44
C GLU A 268 2.86 -9.92 9.35
N SER A 269 1.63 -9.57 9.70
CA SER A 269 0.48 -9.62 8.78
C SER A 269 0.58 -8.55 7.68
N HIS A 270 1.01 -7.34 8.04
CA HIS A 270 1.23 -6.25 7.08
C HIS A 270 2.36 -6.61 6.11
N LYS A 271 3.45 -7.23 6.61
CA LYS A 271 4.52 -7.70 5.71
C LYS A 271 3.99 -8.70 4.69
N LYS A 272 3.27 -9.74 5.15
CA LYS A 272 2.65 -10.74 4.25
C LYS A 272 1.76 -10.09 3.20
N LEU A 273 0.87 -9.19 3.62
CA LEU A 273 0.00 -8.42 2.74
C LEU A 273 0.81 -7.64 1.69
N SER A 274 1.80 -6.87 2.13
CA SER A 274 2.59 -6.01 1.24
C SER A 274 3.42 -6.82 0.23
N GLU A 275 3.64 -8.12 0.47
CA GLU A 275 4.43 -9.04 -0.35
C GLU A 275 3.58 -10.07 -1.10
N LEU A 276 2.25 -9.93 -1.12
CA LEU A 276 1.36 -10.85 -1.85
C LEU A 276 1.73 -10.94 -3.33
N GLY A 277 2.06 -12.14 -3.81
CA GLY A 277 2.48 -12.35 -5.21
C GLY A 277 3.84 -11.75 -5.57
N PHE A 278 4.53 -11.10 -4.63
CA PHE A 278 5.89 -10.61 -4.80
C PHE A 278 6.89 -11.69 -4.39
N VAL A 279 7.89 -11.91 -5.24
CA VAL A 279 9.02 -12.77 -4.92
C VAL A 279 10.25 -11.87 -4.79
N PRO A 280 10.81 -11.72 -3.58
CA PRO A 280 12.04 -10.97 -3.37
C PRO A 280 13.16 -11.44 -4.32
N PRO A 281 13.96 -10.52 -4.88
CA PRO A 281 15.18 -10.91 -5.58
C PRO A 281 16.04 -11.76 -4.65
N LYS A 282 16.52 -12.93 -5.12
CA LYS A 282 17.47 -13.75 -4.36
C LYS A 282 18.65 -12.86 -3.97
N SER A 283 18.89 -12.70 -2.67
CA SER A 283 20.03 -11.96 -2.17
C SER A 283 21.30 -12.65 -2.64
N GLY A 284 21.96 -12.11 -3.67
CA GLY A 284 23.33 -12.47 -4.03
C GLY A 284 24.38 -11.96 -3.03
N VAL A 285 23.99 -11.77 -1.77
CA VAL A 285 24.82 -11.17 -0.73
C VAL A 285 25.19 -12.28 0.24
N LYS A 286 26.45 -12.73 0.15
CA LYS A 286 27.12 -13.38 1.29
C LYS A 286 26.96 -12.44 2.47
N SER A 287 26.60 -12.96 3.63
CA SER A 287 26.55 -12.20 4.88
C SER A 287 27.91 -11.58 5.14
N ASP A 288 28.11 -10.33 4.75
CA ASP A 288 29.32 -9.60 5.09
C ASP A 288 29.23 -9.26 6.58
N ALA A 289 30.19 -9.76 7.35
CA ALA A 289 30.33 -9.58 8.80
C ALA A 289 30.38 -8.10 9.27
N ASN A 290 30.28 -7.14 8.36
CA ASN A 290 30.34 -5.71 8.62
C ASN A 290 29.01 -5.12 9.12
N THR A 291 27.84 -5.75 8.87
CA THR A 291 26.55 -5.20 9.35
C THR A 291 26.43 -5.27 10.88
N SER A 292 26.95 -6.33 11.50
CA SER A 292 27.01 -6.46 12.96
C SER A 292 27.96 -5.44 13.61
N ALA A 293 29.05 -5.10 12.92
CA ALA A 293 30.02 -4.10 13.39
C ALA A 293 29.44 -2.67 13.38
N ILE A 294 28.64 -2.33 12.37
CA ILE A 294 27.98 -1.01 12.27
C ILE A 294 26.92 -0.83 13.36
N LEU A 295 26.12 -1.87 13.64
CA LEU A 295 25.15 -1.84 14.74
C LEU A 295 25.85 -1.71 16.09
N ALA A 296 26.93 -2.45 16.32
CA ALA A 296 27.73 -2.33 17.55
C ALA A 296 28.35 -0.93 17.72
N GLN A 297 28.89 -0.34 16.65
CA GLN A 297 29.47 1.01 16.71
C GLN A 297 28.41 2.09 16.97
N SER A 298 27.22 1.96 16.39
CA SER A 298 26.12 2.90 16.65
C SER A 298 25.61 2.83 18.09
N ALA A 299 25.49 1.62 18.67
CA ALA A 299 25.10 1.43 20.06
C ALA A 299 26.13 2.01 21.05
N VAL A 300 27.43 1.83 20.76
CA VAL A 300 28.51 2.44 21.55
C VAL A 300 28.47 3.97 21.46
N GLY A 301 28.24 4.54 20.27
CA GLY A 301 28.12 5.98 20.09
C GLY A 301 26.99 6.60 20.92
N VAL A 302 25.82 5.95 20.95
CA VAL A 302 24.67 6.40 21.76
C VAL A 302 24.96 6.28 23.26
N ALA A 303 25.57 5.18 23.70
CA ALA A 303 25.92 4.99 25.11
C ALA A 303 26.95 6.03 25.60
N VAL A 304 27.97 6.33 24.80
CA VAL A 304 28.96 7.36 25.12
C VAL A 304 28.32 8.74 25.20
N ALA A 305 27.44 9.09 24.25
CA ALA A 305 26.72 10.37 24.28
C ALA A 305 25.85 10.52 25.54
N ALA A 306 25.12 9.46 25.92
CA ALA A 306 24.30 9.46 27.13
C ALA A 306 25.15 9.64 28.40
N VAL A 307 26.29 8.95 28.51
CA VAL A 307 27.21 9.08 29.65
C VAL A 307 27.79 10.49 29.73
N VAL A 308 28.19 11.10 28.61
CA VAL A 308 28.70 12.48 28.59
C VAL A 308 27.64 13.46 29.08
N VAL A 309 26.39 13.33 28.62
CA VAL A 309 25.28 14.19 29.07
C VAL A 309 25.03 14.05 30.57
N ILE A 310 25.02 12.82 31.08
CA ILE A 310 24.82 12.55 32.52
C ILE A 310 25.95 13.15 33.34
N LEU A 311 27.21 12.94 32.94
CA LEU A 311 28.37 13.48 33.66
C LEU A 311 28.41 15.01 33.61
N SER A 312 28.08 15.63 32.48
CA SER A 312 27.96 17.09 32.37
C SER A 312 26.84 17.63 33.28
N TYR A 313 25.70 16.94 33.35
CA TYR A 313 24.63 17.31 34.27
C TYR A 313 25.05 17.19 35.74
N CYS A 314 25.67 16.08 36.13
CA CYS A 314 26.18 15.88 37.49
C CYS A 314 27.25 16.92 37.87
N TYR A 315 28.13 17.29 36.95
CA TYR A 315 29.13 18.34 37.16
C TYR A 315 28.48 19.71 37.39
N GLU A 316 27.49 20.09 36.58
CA GLU A 316 26.74 21.34 36.74
C GLU A 316 25.98 21.40 38.08
N VAL A 317 25.35 20.30 38.48
CA VAL A 317 24.66 20.20 39.79
C VAL A 317 25.65 20.34 40.94
N SER A 318 26.80 19.66 40.88
CA SER A 318 27.84 19.78 41.91
C SER A 318 28.46 21.16 41.98
N ARG A 319 28.58 21.87 40.85
CA ARG A 319 29.11 23.24 40.78
C ARG A 319 28.16 24.25 41.42
N LYS A 320 26.84 24.08 41.26
CA LYS A 320 25.83 24.96 41.86
C LYS A 320 25.59 24.70 43.35
N SER A 321 26.09 23.58 43.88
CA SER A 321 25.96 23.19 45.29
C SER A 321 27.17 23.60 46.16
N LYS A 322 28.16 24.29 45.60
CA LYS A 322 29.28 24.93 46.31
C LYS A 322 29.15 26.44 46.21
#